data_AF-A0A920PE13-F1
#
_entry.id   AF-A0A920PE13-F1
#
_cell.length_a   1.000
_cell.length_b   1.000
_cell.length_c   1.000
_cell.angle_alpha   90.00
_cell.angle_beta   90.00
_cell.angle_gamma   90.00
#
_symmetry.space_group_name_H-M   'P 1'
#
loop_
_entity.id
_entity.type
_entity.pdbx_description
1 polymer ?
#
loop_
_entity_poly.entity_id
_entity_poly.type
_entity_poly.pdbx_seq_one_letter_code
_entity_poly.pdbx_strand_id
1 'polypeptide(L)'
;MYRIAEKIAKDQEMPGLVTGESLGQVASQTLENLAAVTCVTNMNILRPLIGMNKESIIKLAREKFKLRSEHRTTTRLLLSIYAQ
;
A
#
# COMPACT_ATOMS: atom_id res chain seq x y z
N MET A 1 12.13 1.08 -3.37
CA MET A 1 11.61 0.09 -2.41
C MET A 1 11.32 -1.27 -3.03
N TYR A 2 10.76 -1.33 -4.24
CA TYR A 2 10.31 -2.59 -4.87
C TYR A 2 11.43 -3.63 -5.04
N ARG A 3 12.64 -3.22 -5.45
CA ARG A 3 13.81 -4.13 -5.55
C ARG A 3 14.16 -4.84 -4.24
N ILE A 4 14.04 -4.13 -3.11
CA ILE A 4 14.32 -4.69 -1.79
C ILE A 4 13.17 -5.60 -1.37
N ALA A 5 11.93 -5.16 -1.58
CA ALA A 5 10.73 -5.95 -1.29
C ALA A 5 10.72 -7.26 -2.07
N GLU A 6 11.11 -7.25 -3.36
CA GLU A 6 11.24 -8.45 -4.18
C GLU A 6 12.28 -9.42 -3.62
N LYS A 7 13.44 -8.91 -3.19
CA LYS A 7 14.47 -9.77 -2.58
C LYS A 7 13.92 -10.47 -1.33
N ILE A 8 13.30 -9.71 -0.42
CA ILE A 8 12.71 -10.26 0.81
C ILE A 8 11.59 -11.25 0.47
N ALA A 9 10.73 -10.93 -0.49
CA ALA A 9 9.64 -11.80 -0.89
C ALA A 9 10.13 -13.13 -1.47
N LYS A 10 11.20 -13.12 -2.29
CA LYS A 10 11.84 -14.35 -2.78
C LYS A 10 12.46 -15.17 -1.65
N ASP A 11 13.15 -14.52 -0.73
CA ASP A 11 13.75 -15.17 0.45
C ASP A 11 12.69 -15.79 1.39
N GLN A 12 11.42 -15.38 1.26
CA GLN A 12 10.28 -15.88 2.04
C GLN A 12 9.28 -16.69 1.20
N GLU A 13 9.65 -17.07 -0.04
CA GLU A 13 8.80 -17.85 -0.96
C GLU A 13 7.40 -17.22 -1.19
N MET A 14 7.33 -15.88 -1.18
CA MET A 14 6.08 -15.16 -1.38
C MET A 14 5.77 -14.96 -2.87
N PRO A 15 4.51 -15.15 -3.29
CA PRO A 15 4.11 -15.12 -4.70
C PRO A 15 3.99 -13.71 -5.29
N GLY A 16 4.07 -12.66 -4.46
CA GLY A 16 3.88 -11.28 -4.91
C GLY A 16 3.99 -10.26 -3.79
N LEU A 17 3.77 -9.00 -4.16
CA LEU A 17 3.80 -7.83 -3.28
C LEU A 17 2.40 -7.23 -3.18
N VAL A 18 2.07 -6.63 -2.04
CA VAL A 18 0.83 -5.85 -1.85
C VAL A 18 1.20 -4.42 -1.49
N THR A 19 0.59 -3.44 -2.17
CA THR A 19 0.82 -2.01 -1.91
C THR A 19 -0.49 -1.27 -1.65
N GLY A 20 -0.40 -0.17 -0.90
CA GLY A 20 -1.51 0.73 -0.61
C GLY A 20 -1.61 1.91 -1.59
N GLU A 21 -1.08 1.77 -2.81
CA GLU A 21 -1.10 2.83 -3.82
C GLU A 21 -2.54 3.09 -4.31
N SER A 22 -2.89 4.37 -4.49
CA SER A 22 -4.15 4.82 -5.07
C SER A 22 -3.88 5.77 -6.24
N LEU A 23 -4.53 5.57 -7.38
CA LEU A 23 -4.24 6.32 -8.60
C LEU A 23 -4.65 7.79 -8.44
N GLY A 24 -3.71 8.71 -8.68
CA GLY A 24 -3.96 10.15 -8.67
C GLY A 24 -4.17 10.74 -7.27
N GLN A 25 -3.97 9.98 -6.19
CA GLN A 25 -4.16 10.50 -4.83
C GLN A 25 -3.03 11.46 -4.42
N VAL A 26 -1.80 11.20 -4.84
CA VAL A 26 -0.63 12.07 -4.65
C VAL A 26 0.18 12.16 -5.95
N ALA A 27 1.06 13.17 -6.07
CA ALA A 27 1.84 13.41 -7.29
C ALA A 27 2.72 12.22 -7.72
N SER A 28 3.17 11.39 -6.78
CA SER A 28 3.96 10.18 -7.09
C SER A 28 3.12 9.00 -7.59
N GLN A 29 1.79 9.09 -7.56
CA GLN A 29 0.87 8.00 -7.92
C GLN A 29 0.11 8.27 -9.22
N THR A 30 0.78 8.85 -10.23
CA THR A 30 0.26 8.89 -11.60
C THR A 30 0.43 7.53 -12.27
N LEU A 31 -0.28 7.29 -13.38
CA LEU A 31 -0.17 6.04 -14.13
C LEU A 31 1.25 5.80 -14.65
N GLU A 32 1.91 6.86 -15.11
CA GLU A 32 3.28 6.85 -15.63
C GLU A 32 4.27 6.50 -14.52
N ASN A 33 4.12 7.11 -13.34
CA ASN A 33 4.97 6.82 -12.20
C ASN A 33 4.78 5.37 -11.72
N LEU A 34 3.53 4.89 -11.66
CA LEU A 34 3.24 3.50 -11.29
C LEU A 34 3.85 2.51 -12.28
N ALA A 35 3.79 2.78 -13.58
CA ALA A 35 4.44 1.97 -14.60
C ALA A 35 5.97 1.98 -14.44
N ALA A 36 6.56 3.16 -14.25
CA ALA A 36 8.00 3.34 -14.08
C ALA A 36 8.56 2.67 -12.82
N VAL A 37 7.82 2.65 -11.71
CA VAL A 37 8.28 1.93 -10.50
C VAL A 37 8.01 0.43 -10.57
N THR A 38 6.99 -0.01 -11.32
CA THR A 38 6.67 -1.44 -11.46
C THR A 38 7.69 -2.16 -12.33
N CYS A 39 8.29 -1.48 -13.33
CA CYS A 39 9.24 -2.11 -14.25
C CYS A 39 10.54 -2.61 -13.60
N VAL A 40 10.80 -2.24 -12.33
CA VAL A 40 11.99 -2.67 -11.58
C VAL A 40 11.84 -4.04 -10.92
N THR A 41 10.67 -4.68 -11.05
CA THR A 41 10.39 -6.01 -10.50
C THR A 41 9.50 -6.82 -11.44
N ASN A 42 9.70 -8.14 -11.46
CA ASN A 42 8.86 -9.08 -12.19
C ASN A 42 7.80 -9.75 -11.31
N MET A 43 7.72 -9.39 -10.03
CA MET A 43 6.71 -9.93 -9.13
C MET A 43 5.33 -9.31 -9.37
N ASN A 44 4.29 -10.10 -9.16
CA ASN A 44 2.91 -9.60 -9.17
C ASN A 44 2.72 -8.59 -8.02
N ILE A 45 2.25 -7.39 -8.34
CA ILE A 45 1.92 -6.35 -7.36
C ILE A 45 0.40 -6.16 -7.31
N LEU A 46 -0.20 -6.50 -6.17
CA LEU A 46 -1.60 -6.26 -5.89
C LEU A 46 -1.79 -4.85 -5.31
N ARG A 47 -2.77 -4.12 -5.85
CA ARG A 47 -3.08 -2.73 -5.46
C ARG A 47 -4.55 -2.59 -5.06
N PRO A 48 -4.97 -3.06 -3.87
CA PRO A 48 -6.38 -3.08 -3.47
C PRO A 48 -7.03 -1.70 -3.42
N LEU A 49 -6.23 -0.64 -3.26
CA LEU A 49 -6.71 0.74 -3.12
C LEU A 49 -6.64 1.55 -4.42
N ILE A 50 -6.26 0.94 -5.56
CA ILE A 50 -5.90 1.68 -6.79
C ILE A 50 -6.99 2.61 -7.30
N GLY A 51 -8.26 2.24 -7.13
CA GLY A 51 -9.43 3.03 -7.53
C GLY A 51 -10.21 3.64 -6.37
N MET A 52 -9.66 3.59 -5.15
CA MET A 52 -10.35 4.11 -3.97
C MET A 52 -10.00 5.59 -3.73
N ASN A 53 -11.01 6.38 -3.36
CA ASN A 53 -10.77 7.76 -2.93
C ASN A 53 -10.25 7.83 -1.48
N LYS A 54 -9.59 8.94 -1.13
CA LYS A 54 -8.98 9.17 0.19
C LYS A 54 -9.97 9.00 1.33
N GLU A 55 -11.17 9.55 1.20
CA GLU A 55 -12.20 9.48 2.25
C GLU A 55 -12.66 8.04 2.53
N SER A 56 -12.86 7.23 1.50
CA SER A 56 -13.26 5.82 1.65
C SER A 56 -12.16 5.01 2.31
N ILE A 57 -10.90 5.27 1.94
CA ILE A 57 -9.74 4.62 2.58
C ILE A 57 -9.70 4.98 4.07
N ILE A 58 -9.86 6.26 4.43
CA ILE A 58 -9.85 6.72 5.83
C ILE A 58 -11.03 6.12 6.60
N LYS A 59 -12.23 6.08 6.01
CA LYS A 59 -13.42 5.50 6.63
C LYS A 59 -13.23 4.01 6.89
N LEU A 60 -12.80 3.26 5.88
CA LEU A 60 -12.51 1.82 5.99
C LEU A 60 -11.44 1.56 7.05
N ALA A 61 -10.37 2.36 7.05
CA ALA A 61 -9.33 2.28 8.06
C ALA A 61 -9.93 2.44 9.47
N ARG A 62 -10.68 3.53 9.73
CA ARG A 62 -11.31 3.78 11.04
C ARG A 62 -12.25 2.66 11.47
N GLU A 63 -13.06 2.14 10.56
CA GLU A 63 -13.97 1.03 10.81
C GLU A 63 -13.20 -0.24 11.22
N LYS A 64 -12.21 -0.63 10.42
CA LYS A 64 -11.36 -1.80 10.70
C LYS A 64 -10.50 -1.62 11.96
N PHE A 65 -10.08 -0.39 12.28
CA PHE A 65 -9.32 -0.08 13.49
C PHE A 65 -10.18 -0.11 14.76
N LYS A 66 -11.43 0.35 14.69
CA LYS A 66 -12.38 0.25 15.81
C LYS A 66 -12.65 -1.21 16.21
N LEU A 67 -12.53 -2.14 15.25
CA LEU A 67 -12.65 -3.58 15.47
C LEU A 67 -11.37 -4.24 16.02
N ARG A 68 -10.21 -3.57 16.00
CA ARG A 68 -8.88 -4.16 16.30
C ARG A 68 -8.18 -3.57 17.54
N SER A 69 -8.93 -3.00 18.48
CA SER A 69 -8.43 -2.26 19.66
C SER A 69 -7.61 -3.07 20.70
N GLU A 70 -6.88 -4.10 20.30
CA GLU A 70 -5.99 -4.88 21.18
C GLU A 70 -4.48 -4.67 20.90
N HIS A 71 -4.05 -4.11 19.76
CA HIS A 71 -2.62 -3.95 19.46
C HIS A 71 -2.25 -2.50 19.07
N ARG A 72 -1.75 -1.74 20.04
CA ARG A 72 -1.56 -0.26 19.99
C ARG A 72 -0.44 0.26 19.08
N THR A 73 0.53 -0.56 18.67
CA THR A 73 1.78 -0.06 18.04
C THR A 73 1.67 0.14 16.53
N THR A 74 0.95 -0.73 15.82
CA THR A 74 0.78 -0.68 14.35
C THR A 74 -0.14 0.47 13.90
N THR A 75 -0.98 0.97 14.80
CA THR A 75 -2.09 1.90 14.53
C THR A 75 -1.64 3.32 14.16
N ARG A 76 -0.47 3.78 14.63
CA ARG A 76 -0.03 5.17 14.44
C ARG A 76 0.58 5.43 13.05
N LEU A 77 1.20 4.41 12.45
CA LEU A 77 1.87 4.50 11.14
C LEU A 77 0.88 4.55 9.96
N LEU A 78 -0.22 3.79 10.02
CA LEU A 78 -1.20 3.77 8.94
C LEU A 78 -1.95 5.10 8.82
N LEU A 79 -2.39 5.68 9.95
CA LEU A 79 -3.06 6.99 9.92
C LEU A 79 -2.13 8.12 9.45
N SER A 80 -0.84 8.09 9.81
CA SER A 80 0.11 9.12 9.34
C SER A 80 0.39 9.06 7.84
N ILE A 81 0.34 7.87 7.23
CA ILE A 81 0.58 7.69 5.79
C ILE A 81 -0.63 8.16 4.96
N TYR A 82 -1.86 8.00 5.48
CA TYR A 82 -3.08 8.40 4.75
C TYR A 82 -3.65 9.77 5.15
N ALA A 83 -3.14 10.41 6.22
CA ALA A 83 -3.58 11.74 6.66
C ALA A 83 -2.82 12.90 5.99
N GLN A 84 -1.68 12.64 5.33
CA GLN A 84 -1.06 13.60 4.41
C GLN A 84 -1.78 13.54 3.05
#